data_AF-A0A7W7Q4F3-F1
#
_entry.id   AF-A0A7W7Q4F3-F1
#
_cell.length_a   1.000
_cell.length_b   1.000
_cell.length_c   1.000
_cell.angle_alpha   90.00
_cell.angle_beta   90.00
_cell.angle_gamma   90.00
#
_symmetry.space_group_name_H-M   'P 1'
#
loop_
_entity.id
_entity.type
_entity.pdbx_description
1 polymer ?
#
loop_
_entity_poly.entity_id
_entity_poly.type
_entity_poly.pdbx_seq_one_letter_code
_entity_poly.pdbx_strand_id
1 'polypeptide(L)'
;MNTFLIASGAVVVLVFVTRFGMGKRRTRELDRDFSVELACSRSRALLTAATAARGVLWEVEFTDNGLRTKHIRARNVVHVAISDLPDRHGRSVAKVWTRYALTDAVLIQRPRSYTDTRRKRDKIIRALTAHAAPRPRDVKIR
;
A
#
# COMPACT_ATOMS: atom_id res chain seq x y z
N MET A 1 27.25 18.58 -35.92
CA MET A 1 26.36 19.23 -34.93
C MET A 1 25.01 18.52 -34.82
N ASN A 2 24.34 18.18 -35.94
CA ASN A 2 23.05 17.46 -35.93
C ASN A 2 23.08 16.08 -35.26
N THR A 3 24.12 15.28 -35.47
CA THR A 3 24.20 13.91 -34.91
C THR A 3 24.24 13.89 -33.37
N PHE A 4 24.91 14.87 -32.76
CA PHE A 4 24.96 15.03 -31.30
C PHE A 4 23.61 15.48 -30.72
N LEU A 5 22.90 16.37 -31.42
CA LEU A 5 21.54 16.79 -31.03
C LEU A 5 20.52 15.66 -31.15
N ILE A 6 20.63 14.84 -32.20
CA ILE A 6 19.77 13.67 -32.38
C ILE A 6 20.07 12.62 -31.29
N ALA A 7 21.34 12.35 -31.01
CA ALA A 7 21.75 11.42 -29.96
C ALA A 7 21.30 11.90 -28.57
N SER A 8 21.46 13.18 -28.24
CA SER A 8 21.03 13.72 -26.95
C SER A 8 19.50 13.71 -26.83
N GLY A 9 18.77 14.04 -27.88
CA GLY A 9 17.30 13.93 -27.93
C GLY A 9 16.83 12.48 -27.72
N ALA A 10 17.45 11.51 -28.39
CA ALA A 10 17.13 10.10 -28.24
C ALA A 10 17.39 9.60 -26.80
N VAL A 11 18.48 10.02 -26.17
CA VAL A 11 18.79 9.70 -24.76
C VAL A 11 17.74 10.27 -23.82
N VAL A 12 17.32 11.53 -24.01
CA VAL A 12 16.28 12.16 -23.19
C VAL A 12 14.95 11.42 -23.32
N VAL A 13 14.54 11.06 -24.54
CA VAL A 13 13.32 10.28 -24.80
C VAL A 13 13.41 8.90 -24.15
N LEU A 14 14.54 8.21 -24.30
CA LEU A 14 14.75 6.89 -23.70
C LEU A 14 14.68 6.94 -22.16
N VAL A 15 15.31 7.95 -21.54
CA VAL A 15 15.23 8.17 -20.09
C VAL A 15 13.79 8.43 -19.67
N PHE A 16 13.04 9.23 -20.42
CA PHE A 16 11.64 9.51 -20.12
C PHE A 16 10.77 8.24 -20.20
N VAL A 17 10.88 7.47 -21.29
CA VAL A 17 10.10 6.24 -21.51
C VAL A 17 10.42 5.18 -20.45
N THR A 18 11.71 4.97 -20.14
CA THR A 18 12.13 4.00 -19.11
C THR A 18 11.64 4.40 -17.73
N ARG A 19 11.76 5.68 -17.37
CA ARG A 19 11.22 6.21 -16.10
C ARG A 19 9.72 6.04 -16.05
N PHE A 20 8.98 6.49 -17.07
CA PHE A 20 7.52 6.37 -17.13
C PHE A 20 7.06 4.92 -17.00
N GLY A 21 7.70 3.98 -17.71
CA GLY A 21 7.41 2.55 -17.61
C GLY A 21 7.62 2.00 -16.19
N MET A 22 8.70 2.40 -15.50
CA MET A 22 8.94 2.02 -14.11
C MET A 22 7.89 2.61 -13.15
N GLY A 23 7.47 3.86 -13.35
CA GLY A 23 6.41 4.49 -12.54
C GLY A 23 5.07 3.80 -12.70
N LYS A 24 4.70 3.41 -13.92
CA LYS A 24 3.48 2.66 -14.21
C LYS A 24 3.48 1.27 -13.56
N ARG A 25 4.62 0.59 -13.50
CA ARG A 25 4.74 -0.69 -12.78
C ARG A 25 4.60 -0.52 -11.27
N ARG A 26 5.24 0.51 -10.72
CA ARG A 26 5.21 0.83 -9.27
C ARG A 26 3.81 1.21 -8.79
N THR A 27 3.10 2.06 -9.52
CA THR A 27 1.70 2.40 -9.21
C THR A 27 0.82 1.16 -9.18
N ARG A 28 0.90 0.31 -10.22
CA ARG A 28 0.19 -0.97 -10.25
C ARG A 28 0.53 -1.91 -9.09
N GLU A 29 1.75 -1.87 -8.55
CA GLU A 29 2.13 -2.67 -7.37
C GLU A 29 1.47 -2.12 -6.08
N LEU A 30 1.31 -0.80 -5.98
CA LEU A 30 0.67 -0.15 -4.84
C LEU A 30 -0.85 -0.25 -4.88
N ASP A 31 -1.45 -0.24 -6.06
CA ASP A 31 -2.89 -0.41 -6.26
C ASP A 31 -3.40 -1.83 -5.94
N ARG A 32 -2.51 -2.77 -5.59
CA ARG A 32 -2.92 -4.10 -5.15
C ARG A 32 -3.57 -4.05 -3.78
N ASP A 33 -4.78 -4.58 -3.71
CA ASP A 33 -5.50 -4.84 -2.47
C ASP A 33 -4.97 -6.11 -1.79
N PHE A 34 -4.91 -6.08 -0.47
CA PHE A 34 -4.55 -7.22 0.36
C PHE A 34 -5.70 -7.52 1.32
N SER A 35 -6.09 -8.79 1.42
CA SER A 35 -7.10 -9.25 2.36
C SER A 35 -6.48 -10.27 3.31
N VAL A 36 -6.69 -10.10 4.61
CA VAL A 36 -6.19 -10.99 5.65
C VAL A 36 -7.32 -11.31 6.61
N GLU A 37 -7.63 -12.60 6.77
CA GLU A 37 -8.50 -13.08 7.84
C GLU A 37 -7.72 -13.17 9.16
N LEU A 38 -8.29 -12.64 10.22
CA LEU A 38 -7.68 -12.49 11.53
C LEU A 38 -8.41 -13.34 12.57
N ALA A 39 -7.65 -14.02 13.42
CA ALA A 39 -8.16 -14.75 14.58
C ALA A 39 -8.31 -13.83 15.81
N CYS A 40 -8.59 -12.54 15.60
CA CYS A 40 -8.83 -11.58 16.68
C CYS A 40 -10.03 -10.69 16.39
N SER A 41 -10.60 -10.12 17.45
CA SER A 41 -11.71 -9.16 17.37
C SER A 41 -11.31 -7.91 16.59
N ARG A 42 -12.31 -7.25 15.99
CA ARG A 42 -12.13 -5.97 15.29
C ARG A 42 -11.39 -4.92 16.12
N SER A 43 -11.69 -4.79 17.41
CA SER A 43 -11.01 -3.83 18.31
C SER A 43 -9.51 -4.10 18.43
N ARG A 44 -9.13 -5.37 18.62
CA ARG A 44 -7.72 -5.76 18.72
C ARG A 44 -6.99 -5.61 17.39
N ALA A 45 -7.63 -6.01 16.29
CA ALA A 45 -7.10 -5.81 14.94
C ALA A 45 -6.85 -4.33 14.63
N LEU A 46 -7.79 -3.45 15.01
CA LEU A 46 -7.69 -2.00 14.82
C LEU A 46 -6.56 -1.38 15.66
N LEU A 47 -6.38 -1.81 16.89
CA LEU A 47 -5.24 -1.40 17.72
C LEU A 47 -3.90 -1.84 17.13
N THR A 48 -3.80 -3.09 16.64
CA THR A 48 -2.59 -3.60 15.98
C THR A 48 -2.30 -2.81 14.70
N ALA A 49 -3.33 -2.53 13.89
CA ALA A 49 -3.18 -1.70 12.69
C ALA A 49 -2.71 -0.28 13.05
N ALA A 50 -3.33 0.35 14.06
CA ALA A 50 -3.01 1.70 14.49
C ALA A 50 -1.58 1.83 15.02
N THR A 51 -1.11 0.87 15.80
CA THR A 51 0.26 0.85 16.32
C THR A 51 1.29 0.68 15.18
N ALA A 52 1.02 -0.19 14.21
CA ALA A 52 1.88 -0.32 13.02
C ALA A 52 1.86 0.94 12.13
N ALA A 53 0.70 1.59 12.06
CA ALA A 53 0.43 2.80 11.31
C ALA A 53 1.04 4.07 11.90
N ARG A 54 1.38 4.11 13.19
CA ARG A 54 2.09 5.25 13.77
C ARG A 54 3.48 5.45 13.16
N GLY A 55 3.88 6.70 12.99
CA GLY A 55 5.22 7.07 12.52
C GLY A 55 5.32 8.56 12.19
N VAL A 56 6.54 9.10 12.24
CA VAL A 56 6.81 10.55 12.15
C VAL A 56 6.28 11.21 10.87
N LEU A 57 6.29 10.49 9.74
CA LEU A 57 5.88 11.02 8.44
C LEU A 57 4.42 10.71 8.06
N TRP A 58 3.67 10.10 8.98
CA TRP A 58 2.35 9.52 8.70
C TRP A 58 1.32 9.99 9.71
N GLU A 59 0.30 10.69 9.20
CA GLU A 59 -0.91 11.01 9.94
C GLU A 59 -1.81 9.77 9.97
N VAL A 60 -2.42 9.52 11.13
CA VAL A 60 -3.31 8.38 11.34
C VAL A 60 -4.68 8.92 11.72
N GLU A 61 -5.69 8.54 10.96
CA GLU A 61 -7.08 8.95 11.12
C GLU A 61 -7.93 7.68 11.30
N PHE A 62 -8.72 7.63 12.37
CA PHE A 62 -9.71 6.58 12.56
C PHE A 62 -10.96 6.90 11.76
N THR A 63 -11.52 5.88 11.13
CA THR A 63 -12.75 5.98 10.33
C THR A 63 -13.75 4.96 10.85
N ASP A 64 -15.03 5.13 10.53
CA ASP A 64 -16.09 4.22 10.97
C ASP A 64 -15.82 2.75 10.62
N ASN A 65 -15.07 2.51 9.54
CA ASN A 65 -14.77 1.18 9.01
C ASN A 65 -13.34 0.70 9.31
N GLY A 66 -12.51 1.50 9.99
CA GLY A 66 -11.13 1.11 10.30
C GLY A 66 -10.17 2.29 10.42
N LEU A 67 -9.13 2.30 9.60
CA LEU A 67 -7.99 3.21 9.71
C LEU A 67 -7.59 3.77 8.35
N ARG A 68 -7.29 5.06 8.31
CA ARG A 68 -6.67 5.72 7.18
C ARG A 68 -5.34 6.32 7.62
N THR A 69 -4.29 6.09 6.84
CA THR A 69 -2.97 6.65 7.12
C THR A 69 -2.48 7.45 5.93
N LYS A 70 -2.11 8.71 6.16
CA LYS A 70 -1.75 9.65 5.10
C LYS A 70 -0.30 10.11 5.27
N HIS A 71 0.46 10.07 4.18
CA HIS A 71 1.81 10.60 4.16
C HIS A 71 1.77 12.12 4.12
N ILE A 72 2.40 12.78 5.10
CA ILE A 72 2.37 14.25 5.28
C ILE A 72 2.83 14.98 4.01
N ARG A 73 3.97 14.57 3.44
CA ARG A 73 4.58 15.19 2.25
C ARG A 73 4.07 14.70 0.90
N ALA A 74 3.91 13.38 0.74
CA ALA A 74 3.61 12.76 -0.56
C ALA A 74 2.11 12.63 -0.85
N ARG A 75 1.23 12.91 0.13
CA ARG A 75 -0.23 12.73 0.02
C ARG A 75 -0.69 11.30 -0.33
N ASN A 76 0.22 10.32 -0.31
CA ASN A 76 -0.12 8.91 -0.46
C ASN A 76 -0.90 8.42 0.76
N VAL A 77 -1.82 7.50 0.54
CA VAL A 77 -2.69 6.98 1.60
C VAL A 77 -2.61 5.47 1.65
N VAL A 78 -2.51 4.89 2.84
CA VAL A 78 -2.75 3.47 3.09
C VAL A 78 -4.02 3.36 3.93
N HIS A 79 -5.02 2.67 3.37
CA HIS A 79 -6.29 2.40 3.99
C HIS A 79 -6.31 0.98 4.57
N VAL A 80 -6.94 0.84 5.72
CA VAL A 80 -7.20 -0.44 6.37
C VAL A 80 -8.67 -0.45 6.77
N ALA A 81 -9.48 -1.28 6.11
CA ALA A 81 -10.83 -1.58 6.58
C ALA A 81 -10.81 -2.86 7.41
N ILE A 82 -11.57 -2.88 8.51
CA ILE A 82 -11.68 -4.03 9.39
C ILE A 82 -13.16 -4.28 9.68
N SER A 83 -13.63 -5.46 9.30
CA SER A 83 -15.00 -5.93 9.52
C SER A 83 -14.99 -7.21 10.33
N ASP A 84 -15.96 -7.40 11.22
CA ASP A 84 -16.17 -8.68 11.88
C ASP A 84 -16.68 -9.72 10.86
N LEU A 85 -16.29 -11.00 11.01
CA LEU A 85 -16.89 -12.05 10.18
C LEU A 85 -18.28 -12.41 10.72
N PRO A 86 -19.31 -12.51 9.85
CA PRO A 86 -20.57 -13.10 10.27
C PRO A 86 -20.33 -14.54 10.75
N ASP A 87 -21.05 -14.95 11.79
CA ASP A 87 -21.07 -16.30 12.34
C ASP A 87 -19.75 -16.83 12.95
N ARG A 88 -18.74 -15.97 13.14
CA ARG A 88 -17.45 -16.35 13.75
C ARG A 88 -17.00 -15.34 14.81
N HIS A 89 -17.50 -15.52 16.03
CA HIS A 89 -17.12 -14.68 17.16
C HIS A 89 -15.60 -14.61 17.36
N GLY A 90 -15.09 -13.40 17.54
CA GLY A 90 -13.66 -13.15 17.75
C GLY A 90 -12.80 -13.26 16.48
N ARG A 91 -13.40 -13.34 15.28
CA ARG A 91 -12.67 -13.27 14.00
C ARG A 91 -13.06 -12.02 13.22
N SER A 92 -12.09 -11.45 12.52
CA SER A 92 -12.27 -10.27 11.68
C SER A 92 -11.55 -10.41 10.33
N VAL A 93 -12.00 -9.69 9.31
CA VAL A 93 -11.30 -9.53 8.04
C VAL A 93 -10.71 -8.14 8.01
N ALA A 94 -9.43 -8.04 7.68
CA ALA A 94 -8.78 -6.78 7.35
C ALA A 94 -8.49 -6.69 5.86
N LYS A 95 -8.93 -5.60 5.23
CA LYS A 95 -8.58 -5.24 3.86
C LYS A 95 -7.65 -4.04 3.88
N VAL A 96 -6.46 -4.19 3.30
CA VAL A 96 -5.45 -3.13 3.18
C VAL A 96 -5.29 -2.76 1.71
N TRP A 97 -5.44 -1.49 1.38
CA TRP A 97 -5.16 -0.98 0.04
C TRP A 97 -4.45 0.35 0.12
N THR A 98 -3.81 0.76 -0.97
CA THR A 98 -3.14 2.05 -1.01
C THR A 98 -3.70 2.89 -2.14
N ARG A 99 -3.73 4.20 -1.91
CA ARG A 99 -4.02 5.20 -2.92
C ARG A 99 -2.76 6.00 -3.13
N TYR A 100 -2.08 5.74 -4.25
CA TYR A 100 -0.90 6.48 -4.65
C TYR A 100 -1.32 7.68 -5.51
N ALA A 101 -0.79 8.86 -5.21
CA ALA A 101 -1.15 10.06 -5.99
C ALA A 101 -0.56 9.96 -7.40
N LEU A 102 -1.41 10.08 -8.43
CA LEU A 102 -0.99 10.03 -9.85
C LEU A 102 0.01 11.14 -10.21
N THR A 103 -0.02 12.29 -9.51
CA THR A 103 0.99 13.34 -9.68
C THR A 103 2.40 12.85 -9.34
N ASP A 104 2.55 11.99 -8.34
CA ASP A 104 3.82 11.31 -8.00
C ASP A 104 4.18 10.19 -9.00
N ALA A 105 3.19 9.70 -9.76
CA ALA A 105 3.39 8.67 -10.79
C ALA A 105 3.84 9.21 -12.15
N VAL A 106 3.37 10.42 -12.51
CA VAL A 106 3.74 11.11 -13.76
C VAL A 106 5.05 11.89 -13.58
N LEU A 107 5.25 12.52 -12.41
CA LEU A 107 6.51 13.13 -12.00
C LEU A 107 7.25 12.16 -11.08
N ILE A 108 7.93 11.17 -11.65
CA ILE A 108 8.82 10.24 -10.94
C ILE A 108 10.11 10.97 -10.53
N GLN A 109 9.97 12.10 -9.83
CA GLN A 109 11.06 12.78 -9.15
C GLN A 109 11.23 12.28 -7.71
N ARG A 110 10.32 11.44 -7.19
CA ARG A 110 10.30 11.05 -5.76
C ARG A 110 10.27 9.54 -5.54
N PRO A 111 11.31 8.78 -5.94
CA PRO A 111 11.39 7.33 -5.69
C PRO A 111 11.27 6.97 -4.20
N ARG A 112 11.60 7.89 -3.29
CA ARG A 112 11.44 7.70 -1.84
C ARG A 112 9.97 7.60 -1.41
N SER A 113 9.05 8.38 -2.00
CA SER A 113 7.63 8.33 -1.61
C SER A 113 7.00 6.98 -1.90
N TYR A 114 7.40 6.35 -3.02
CA TYR A 114 7.03 4.99 -3.37
C TYR A 114 7.52 3.98 -2.32
N THR A 115 8.83 3.97 -2.05
CA THR A 115 9.43 3.00 -1.11
C THR A 115 8.87 3.15 0.30
N ASP A 116 8.63 4.38 0.74
CA ASP A 116 8.08 4.66 2.06
C ASP A 116 6.64 4.18 2.18
N THR A 117 5.82 4.41 1.14
CA THR A 117 4.43 3.94 1.10
C THR A 117 4.36 2.42 1.07
N ARG A 118 5.18 1.78 0.24
CA ARG A 118 5.29 0.31 0.20
C ARG A 118 5.71 -0.26 1.55
N ARG A 119 6.79 0.27 2.15
CA ARG A 119 7.27 -0.16 3.47
C ARG A 119 6.19 0.02 4.54
N LYS A 120 5.43 1.11 4.49
CA LYS A 120 4.35 1.38 5.43
C LYS A 120 3.22 0.36 5.30
N ARG A 121 2.75 0.11 4.08
CA ARG A 121 1.77 -0.93 3.77
C ARG A 121 2.25 -2.29 4.26
N ASP A 122 3.46 -2.69 3.87
CA ASP A 122 4.02 -4.00 4.21
C ASP A 122 4.21 -4.15 5.74
N LYS A 123 4.56 -3.08 6.46
CA LYS A 123 4.61 -3.08 7.93
C LYS A 123 3.24 -3.34 8.55
N ILE A 124 2.19 -2.67 8.07
CA ILE A 124 0.82 -2.87 8.54
C ILE A 124 0.36 -4.30 8.25
N ILE A 125 0.60 -4.79 7.03
CA ILE A 125 0.26 -6.16 6.64
C ILE A 125 0.97 -7.15 7.55
N ARG A 126 2.29 -7.05 7.76
CA ARG A 126 3.02 -7.98 8.64
C ARG A 126 2.46 -8.00 10.07
N ALA A 127 2.10 -6.83 10.61
CA ALA A 127 1.51 -6.74 11.94
C ALA A 127 0.14 -7.42 12.01
N LEU A 128 -0.69 -7.28 10.97
CA LEU A 128 -1.97 -7.97 10.87
C LEU A 128 -1.80 -9.48 10.65
N THR A 129 -0.86 -9.88 9.80
CA THR A 129 -0.56 -11.30 9.53
C THR A 129 -0.07 -12.06 10.77
N ALA A 130 0.52 -11.37 11.75
CA ALA A 130 0.86 -11.99 13.04
C ALA A 130 -0.38 -12.50 13.81
N HIS A 131 -1.57 -12.01 13.46
CA HIS A 131 -2.85 -12.46 13.98
C HIS A 131 -3.68 -13.20 12.93
N ALA A 132 -3.07 -13.64 11.83
CA ALA A 132 -3.78 -14.35 10.78
C ALA A 132 -4.45 -15.62 11.34
N ALA A 133 -5.71 -15.82 10.98
CA ALA A 133 -6.37 -17.08 11.26
C ALA A 133 -5.66 -18.19 10.48
N PRO A 134 -5.47 -19.39 11.07
CA PRO A 134 -4.95 -20.53 10.33
C PRO A 134 -5.86 -20.76 9.12
N ARG A 135 -5.30 -20.65 7.91
CA ARG A 135 -6.02 -21.01 6.70
C ARG A 135 -6.44 -22.47 6.84
N PRO A 136 -7.72 -22.83 6.66
CA PRO A 136 -8.08 -24.23 6.53
C PRO A 136 -7.24 -24.82 5.39
N ARG A 137 -6.54 -25.93 5.65
CA ARG A 137 -5.62 -26.58 4.71
C ARG A 137 -6.30 -27.14 3.45
N ASP A 138 -7.62 -27.00 3.32
CA ASP A 138 -8.41 -27.60 2.23
C ASP A 138 -9.31 -26.59 1.52
N VAL A 139 -8.70 -25.62 0.83
CA VAL A 139 -9.36 -25.01 -0.33
C VAL A 139 -8.49 -25.28 -1.53
N LYS A 140 -8.76 -26.41 -2.20
CA LYS A 140 -8.35 -26.63 -3.58
C LYS A 140 -8.94 -25.50 -4.40
N ILE A 141 -8.10 -24.55 -4.82
CA ILE A 141 -8.46 -23.57 -5.85
C ILE A 141 -8.71 -24.41 -7.10
N ARG A 142 -9.96 -24.41 -7.57
CA ARG A 142 -10.37 -25.02 -8.84
C ARG A 142 -10.40 -23.94 -9.91
#